data_AF-A0A661A0B0-F1
#
_entry.id   AF-A0A661A0B0-F1
#
_cell.length_a   1.000
_cell.length_b   1.000
_cell.length_c   1.000
_cell.angle_alpha   90.00
_cell.angle_beta   90.00
_cell.angle_gamma   90.00
#
_symmetry.space_group_name_H-M   'P 1'
#
loop_
_entity.id
_entity.type
_entity.pdbx_description
1 polymer ?
#
loop_
_entity_poly.entity_id
_entity_poly.type
_entity_poly.pdbx_seq_one_letter_code
_entity_poly.pdbx_strand_id
1 'polypeptide(L)'
;MKAVFLDLVGTLVKGKSMEPFEGAVERFNSLKSKRRICIITNNTTDTPDGLRKKLKKAGFDLDGVVLLSPLTVLKEVLKGVKGKIYCIGSDAVVSTIRDAGKEISEDAEAVVVGLDLSLTYEKLTRATNLILNGAEFIGLHS
;
A
#
# COMPACT_ATOMS: atom_id res chain seq x y z
N MET A 1 0.89 -17.25 -22.31
CA MET A 1 0.82 -16.14 -21.33
C MET A 1 1.24 -16.68 -19.95
N LYS A 2 2.29 -16.12 -19.33
CA LYS A 2 3.04 -16.75 -18.22
C LYS A 2 2.61 -16.31 -16.80
N ALA A 3 2.01 -15.12 -16.68
CA ALA A 3 1.50 -14.56 -15.42
C ALA A 3 0.27 -13.68 -15.70
N VAL A 4 -0.50 -13.38 -14.64
CA VAL A 4 -1.65 -12.45 -14.68
C VAL A 4 -1.51 -11.45 -13.56
N PHE A 5 -1.65 -10.17 -13.90
CA PHE A 5 -1.69 -9.07 -12.96
C PHE A 5 -3.14 -8.63 -12.82
N LEU A 6 -3.66 -8.67 -11.60
CA LEU A 6 -5.04 -8.37 -11.29
C LEU A 6 -5.08 -7.17 -10.36
N ASP A 7 -5.87 -6.17 -10.73
CA ASP A 7 -6.30 -5.17 -9.77
C ASP A 7 -7.16 -5.84 -8.66
N LEU A 8 -7.28 -5.18 -7.52
CA LEU A 8 -8.01 -5.66 -6.36
C LEU A 8 -9.44 -5.08 -6.29
N VAL A 9 -9.56 -3.78 -6.09
CA VAL A 9 -10.83 -3.12 -5.75
C VAL A 9 -11.53 -2.68 -7.02
N GLY A 10 -12.74 -3.18 -7.25
CA GLY A 10 -13.45 -2.99 -8.52
C GLY A 10 -13.17 -4.10 -9.54
N THR A 11 -12.24 -5.02 -9.24
CA THR A 11 -11.93 -6.19 -10.06
C THR A 11 -12.25 -7.50 -9.34
N LEU A 12 -11.64 -7.73 -8.17
CA LEU A 12 -11.86 -8.95 -7.37
C LEU A 12 -12.92 -8.73 -6.29
N VAL A 13 -12.93 -7.54 -5.68
CA VAL A 13 -13.79 -7.21 -4.54
C VAL A 13 -14.50 -5.87 -4.70
N LYS A 14 -15.64 -5.73 -4.03
CA LYS A 14 -16.50 -4.53 -4.00
C LYS A 14 -16.03 -3.54 -2.94
N GLY A 15 -15.27 -2.52 -3.35
CA GLY A 15 -14.89 -1.42 -2.45
C GLY A 15 -14.16 -1.86 -1.17
N LYS A 16 -14.44 -1.17 -0.06
CA LYS A 16 -13.82 -1.44 1.25
C LYS A 16 -14.40 -2.65 1.99
N SER A 17 -15.56 -3.19 1.58
CA SER A 17 -16.17 -4.35 2.25
C SER A 17 -15.38 -5.63 2.04
N MET A 18 -14.48 -5.65 1.04
CA MET A 18 -13.74 -6.84 0.58
C MET A 18 -14.65 -8.00 0.16
N GLU A 19 -15.93 -7.73 -0.07
CA GLU A 19 -16.89 -8.70 -0.60
C GLU A 19 -16.51 -9.03 -2.04
N PRO A 20 -16.32 -10.31 -2.41
CA PRO A 20 -16.02 -10.67 -3.79
C PRO A 20 -17.13 -10.28 -4.77
N PHE A 21 -16.76 -10.00 -6.01
CA PHE A 21 -17.74 -10.07 -7.10
C PHE A 21 -18.20 -11.51 -7.32
N GLU A 22 -19.41 -11.67 -7.86
CA GLU A 22 -19.96 -12.99 -8.18
C GLU A 22 -19.03 -13.74 -9.15
N GLY A 23 -18.72 -15.00 -8.85
CA GLY A 23 -17.78 -15.82 -9.61
C GLY A 23 -16.29 -15.42 -9.51
N ALA A 24 -15.93 -14.32 -8.82
CA ALA A 24 -14.54 -13.84 -8.77
C ALA A 24 -13.61 -14.84 -8.08
N VAL A 25 -14.05 -15.44 -6.97
CA VAL A 25 -13.26 -16.43 -6.22
C VAL A 25 -13.01 -17.68 -7.06
N GLU A 26 -14.07 -18.24 -7.65
CA GLU A 26 -14.00 -19.44 -8.50
C GLU A 26 -13.08 -19.20 -9.70
N ARG A 27 -13.25 -18.05 -10.37
CA ARG A 27 -12.42 -17.68 -11.51
C ARG A 27 -10.96 -17.46 -11.12
N PHE A 28 -10.70 -16.79 -10.00
CA PHE A 28 -9.36 -16.55 -9.48
C PHE A 28 -8.65 -17.87 -9.16
N ASN A 29 -9.28 -18.76 -8.39
CA ASN A 29 -8.69 -20.05 -8.00
C ASN A 29 -8.46 -20.95 -9.22
N SER A 30 -9.42 -20.97 -10.17
CA SER A 30 -9.26 -21.68 -11.45
C SER A 30 -8.08 -21.14 -12.27
N LEU A 31 -7.92 -19.81 -12.35
CA LEU A 31 -6.84 -19.18 -13.10
C LEU A 31 -5.47 -19.43 -12.45
N LYS A 32 -5.41 -19.37 -11.12
CA LYS A 32 -4.22 -19.61 -10.31
C LYS A 32 -3.63 -21.01 -10.53
N SER A 33 -4.47 -22.03 -10.65
CA SER A 33 -4.01 -23.41 -10.93
C SER A 33 -3.25 -23.54 -12.26
N LYS A 34 -3.38 -22.56 -13.17
CA LYS A 34 -2.80 -22.59 -14.51
C LYS A 34 -1.73 -21.52 -14.72
N ARG A 35 -1.69 -20.48 -13.88
CA ARG A 35 -0.90 -19.25 -14.10
C ARG A 35 -0.44 -18.65 -12.78
N ARG A 36 0.74 -18.04 -12.78
CA ARG A 36 1.19 -17.20 -11.66
C ARG A 36 0.32 -15.96 -11.55
N ILE A 37 -0.15 -15.65 -10.36
CA ILE A 37 -0.99 -14.49 -10.09
C ILE A 37 -0.20 -13.46 -9.28
N CYS A 38 -0.31 -12.19 -9.70
CA CYS A 38 0.09 -11.03 -8.93
C CYS A 38 -1.11 -10.12 -8.75
N ILE A 39 -1.50 -9.87 -7.51
CA ILE A 39 -2.48 -8.85 -7.16
C ILE A 39 -1.75 -7.53 -7.04
N ILE A 40 -2.20 -6.49 -7.75
CA ILE A 40 -1.69 -5.12 -7.65
C ILE A 40 -2.83 -4.26 -7.09
N THR A 41 -2.54 -3.39 -6.13
CA THR A 41 -3.52 -2.45 -5.58
C THR A 41 -2.83 -1.16 -5.17
N ASN A 42 -3.53 -0.03 -5.25
CA ASN A 42 -3.06 1.26 -4.70
C ASN A 42 -3.39 1.45 -3.20
N ASN A 43 -3.85 0.41 -2.50
CA ASN A 43 -4.22 0.50 -1.09
C ASN A 43 -3.00 0.85 -0.21
N THR A 44 -3.15 1.93 0.57
CA THR A 44 -2.18 2.38 1.59
C THR A 44 -2.76 2.39 3.00
N THR A 45 -3.91 1.77 3.23
CA THR A 45 -4.57 1.71 4.55
C THR A 45 -4.42 0.38 5.23
N ASP A 46 -4.13 -0.68 4.48
CA ASP A 46 -3.92 -2.02 4.96
C ASP A 46 -2.50 -2.48 4.65
N THR A 47 -1.85 -3.13 5.61
CA THR A 47 -0.58 -3.80 5.36
C THR A 47 -0.79 -4.96 4.36
N PRO A 48 0.26 -5.39 3.62
CA PRO A 48 0.16 -6.54 2.72
C PRO A 48 -0.40 -7.79 3.42
N ASP A 49 -0.01 -8.05 4.67
CA ASP A 49 -0.53 -9.17 5.46
C ASP A 49 -1.99 -8.98 5.87
N GLY A 50 -2.38 -7.73 6.18
CA GLY A 50 -3.78 -7.37 6.43
C GLY A 50 -4.67 -7.67 5.23
N LEU A 51 -4.25 -7.26 4.03
CA LEU A 51 -4.95 -7.56 2.77
C LEU A 51 -5.02 -9.06 2.52
N ARG A 52 -3.92 -9.80 2.72
CA ARG A 52 -3.90 -11.26 2.57
C ARG A 52 -4.91 -11.94 3.50
N LYS A 53 -5.00 -11.52 4.77
CA LYS A 53 -5.98 -12.05 5.72
C LYS A 53 -7.41 -11.78 5.27
N LYS A 54 -7.72 -10.56 4.83
CA LYS A 54 -9.05 -10.20 4.32
C LYS A 54 -9.44 -11.01 3.09
N LEU A 55 -8.53 -11.14 2.12
CA LEU A 55 -8.76 -11.91 0.89
C LEU A 55 -8.92 -13.41 1.15
N LYS A 56 -8.11 -14.00 2.04
CA LYS A 56 -8.30 -15.39 2.46
C LYS A 56 -9.67 -15.61 3.10
N LYS A 57 -10.10 -14.69 3.97
CA LYS A 57 -11.44 -14.73 4.59
C LYS A 57 -12.57 -14.63 3.55
N ALA A 58 -12.31 -13.92 2.45
CA ALA A 58 -13.24 -13.79 1.32
C ALA A 58 -13.20 -15.00 0.36
N GLY A 59 -12.40 -16.04 0.63
CA GLY A 59 -12.37 -17.30 -0.12
C GLY A 59 -11.28 -17.40 -1.20
N PHE A 60 -10.44 -16.37 -1.37
CA PHE A 60 -9.34 -16.40 -2.34
C PHE A 60 -8.17 -17.26 -1.83
N ASP A 61 -7.74 -18.24 -2.61
CA ASP A 61 -6.54 -19.02 -2.30
C ASP A 61 -5.27 -18.26 -2.68
N LEU A 62 -4.60 -17.67 -1.68
CA LEU A 62 -3.43 -16.82 -1.89
C LEU A 62 -2.07 -17.55 -1.85
N ASP A 63 -2.03 -18.87 -1.79
CA ASP A 63 -0.75 -19.60 -1.82
C ASP A 63 0.06 -19.29 -3.09
N GLY A 64 1.35 -19.00 -2.99
CA GLY A 64 2.16 -18.61 -4.15
C GLY A 64 1.73 -17.32 -4.89
N VAL A 65 0.73 -16.58 -4.39
CA VAL A 65 0.27 -15.31 -4.98
C VAL A 65 1.11 -14.15 -4.49
N VAL A 66 1.64 -13.38 -5.43
CA VAL A 66 2.32 -12.12 -5.13
C VAL A 66 1.26 -11.03 -4.89
N LEU A 67 1.44 -10.21 -3.86
CA LEU A 67 0.59 -9.05 -3.60
C LEU A 67 1.50 -7.82 -3.53
N LEU A 68 1.28 -6.89 -4.45
CA LEU A 68 1.99 -5.62 -4.54
C LEU A 68 1.04 -4.49 -4.18
N SER A 69 1.43 -3.72 -3.18
CA SER A 69 0.82 -2.43 -2.81
C SER A 69 1.90 -1.35 -2.72
N PRO A 70 1.55 -0.06 -2.69
CA PRO A 70 2.52 0.99 -2.43
C PRO A 70 3.34 0.75 -1.16
N LEU A 71 2.77 0.15 -0.12
CA LEU A 71 3.50 -0.21 1.11
C LEU A 71 4.56 -1.30 0.88
N THR A 72 4.34 -2.20 -0.08
CA THR A 72 5.35 -3.21 -0.47
C THR A 72 6.54 -2.53 -1.14
N VAL A 73 6.27 -1.56 -2.02
CA VAL A 73 7.29 -0.80 -2.75
C VAL A 73 7.99 0.21 -1.84
N LEU A 74 7.27 0.81 -0.89
CA LEU A 74 7.78 1.80 0.04
C LEU A 74 8.99 1.25 0.83
N LYS A 75 8.95 0.01 1.30
CA LYS A 75 10.09 -0.62 2.00
C LYS A 75 11.38 -0.59 1.18
N GLU A 76 11.28 -0.79 -0.13
CA GLU A 76 12.44 -0.73 -1.04
C GLU A 76 12.88 0.71 -1.28
N VAL A 77 11.93 1.63 -1.52
CA VAL A 77 12.22 3.07 -1.72
C VAL A 77 12.94 3.65 -0.50
N LEU A 78 12.49 3.30 0.71
CA LEU A 78 13.06 3.80 1.96
C LEU A 78 14.53 3.42 2.14
N LYS A 79 15.06 2.41 1.46
CA LYS A 79 16.50 2.08 1.52
C LYS A 79 17.37 3.22 0.98
N GLY A 80 16.87 3.98 -0.01
CA GLY A 80 17.55 5.13 -0.58
C GLY A 80 17.36 6.44 0.20
N VAL A 81 16.28 6.54 0.98
CA VAL A 81 15.92 7.75 1.72
C VAL A 81 16.89 8.00 2.87
N LYS A 82 17.44 9.20 2.96
CA LYS A 82 18.32 9.62 4.06
C LYS A 82 17.53 10.45 5.08
N GLY A 83 17.98 10.43 6.33
CA GLY A 83 17.39 11.25 7.38
C GLY A 83 16.05 10.72 7.92
N LYS A 84 15.34 11.61 8.59
CA LYS A 84 14.03 11.38 9.22
C LYS A 84 12.92 11.65 8.22
N ILE A 85 11.75 11.09 8.49
CA ILE A 85 10.60 11.13 7.59
C ILE A 85 9.43 11.83 8.25
N TYR A 86 8.89 12.84 7.59
CA TYR A 86 7.56 13.34 7.89
C TYR A 86 6.54 12.50 7.14
N CYS A 87 5.53 12.00 7.84
CA CYS A 87 4.56 11.08 7.25
C CYS A 87 3.15 11.65 7.36
N ILE A 88 2.49 11.80 6.21
CA ILE A 88 1.04 11.97 6.12
C ILE A 88 0.48 10.67 5.57
N GLY A 89 -0.13 9.84 6.42
CA GLY A 89 -0.66 8.56 5.99
C GLY A 89 -1.29 7.76 7.11
N SER A 90 -1.91 6.64 6.75
CA SER A 90 -2.51 5.71 7.69
C SER A 90 -1.49 5.06 8.64
N ASP A 91 -1.97 4.40 9.69
CA ASP A 91 -1.14 3.58 10.57
C ASP A 91 -0.34 2.50 9.81
N ALA A 92 -0.86 2.00 8.69
CA ALA A 92 -0.15 1.06 7.84
C ALA A 92 1.06 1.69 7.14
N VAL A 93 0.98 2.97 6.75
CA VAL A 93 2.12 3.74 6.21
C VAL A 93 3.17 3.95 7.30
N VAL A 94 2.72 4.44 8.46
CA VAL A 94 3.56 4.73 9.63
C VAL A 94 4.31 3.48 10.10
N SER A 95 3.61 2.36 10.26
CA SER A 95 4.23 1.08 10.63
C SER A 95 5.22 0.59 9.57
N THR A 96 4.87 0.71 8.28
CA THR A 96 5.79 0.33 7.18
C THR A 96 7.10 1.12 7.22
N ILE A 97 7.04 2.43 7.53
CA ILE A 97 8.21 3.29 7.69
C ILE A 97 9.07 2.83 8.89
N ARG A 98 8.43 2.60 10.04
CA ARG A 98 9.12 2.13 11.25
C ARG A 98 9.74 0.75 11.09
N ASP A 99 9.04 -0.18 10.46
CA ASP A 99 9.51 -1.54 10.15
C ASP A 99 10.75 -1.52 9.22
N ALA A 100 10.89 -0.47 8.40
CA ALA A 100 12.06 -0.25 7.56
C ALA A 100 13.23 0.41 8.32
N GLY A 101 13.12 0.59 9.65
CA GLY A 101 14.15 1.18 10.50
C GLY A 101 14.29 2.69 10.36
N LYS A 102 13.26 3.39 9.84
CA LYS A 102 13.26 4.84 9.69
C LYS A 102 12.58 5.53 10.87
N GLU A 103 13.11 6.70 11.22
CA GLU A 103 12.52 7.57 12.25
C GLU A 103 11.50 8.51 11.63
N ILE A 104 10.36 8.69 12.31
CA ILE A 104 9.34 9.68 11.93
C ILE A 104 9.53 10.92 12.79
N SER A 105 9.54 12.10 12.16
CA SER A 105 9.76 13.37 12.85
C SER A 105 9.05 14.54 12.17
N GLU A 106 8.76 15.58 12.95
CA GLU A 106 8.21 16.87 12.47
C GLU A 106 9.27 17.74 11.76
N ASP A 107 10.55 17.43 11.96
CA ASP A 107 11.69 18.01 11.25
C ASP A 107 12.40 16.90 10.51
N ALA A 108 12.24 16.88 9.18
CA ALA A 108 12.52 15.71 8.36
C ALA A 108 13.04 16.09 6.98
N GLU A 109 13.94 15.27 6.46
CA GLU A 109 14.56 15.43 5.14
C GLU A 109 13.80 14.70 4.02
N ALA A 110 12.74 13.96 4.37
CA ALA A 110 11.82 13.37 3.42
C ALA A 110 10.37 13.45 3.91
N VAL A 111 9.44 13.56 2.97
CA VAL A 111 8.01 13.61 3.19
C VAL A 111 7.35 12.47 2.43
N VAL A 112 6.73 11.53 3.17
CA VAL A 112 5.95 10.43 2.60
C VAL A 112 4.46 10.74 2.73
N VAL A 113 3.73 10.71 1.61
CA VAL A 113 2.29 10.98 1.56
C VAL A 113 1.52 9.79 1.01
N GLY A 114 0.63 9.25 1.82
CA GLY A 114 -0.41 8.29 1.47
C GLY A 114 -1.78 8.75 1.94
N LEU A 115 -2.76 7.83 1.95
CA LEU A 115 -4.10 8.14 2.46
C LEU A 115 -4.08 8.33 3.99
N ASP A 116 -4.40 9.54 4.46
CA ASP A 116 -4.62 9.90 5.86
C ASP A 116 -6.08 10.34 6.05
N LEU A 117 -6.86 9.59 6.84
CA LEU A 117 -8.26 9.94 7.15
C LEU A 117 -8.37 11.03 8.23
N SER A 118 -7.27 11.37 8.87
CA SER A 118 -7.11 12.41 9.89
C SER A 118 -6.30 13.60 9.36
N LEU A 119 -6.34 13.84 8.04
CA LEU A 119 -5.62 14.92 7.40
C LEU A 119 -6.10 16.28 7.94
N THR A 120 -5.15 17.14 8.29
CA THR A 120 -5.44 18.52 8.71
C THR A 120 -4.63 19.51 7.89
N TYR A 121 -5.05 20.77 7.92
CA TYR A 121 -4.34 21.85 7.23
C TYR A 121 -2.92 22.05 7.80
N GLU A 122 -2.73 21.85 9.10
CA GLU A 122 -1.42 21.95 9.76
C GLU A 122 -0.45 20.90 9.20
N LYS A 123 -0.92 19.65 9.01
CA LYS A 123 -0.12 18.58 8.40
C LYS A 123 0.30 18.96 6.98
N LEU A 124 -0.64 19.46 6.17
CA LEU A 124 -0.35 19.92 4.81
C LEU A 124 0.64 21.07 4.78
N THR A 125 0.48 22.05 5.67
CA THR A 125 1.36 23.21 5.79
C THR A 125 2.78 22.77 6.16
N ARG A 126 2.91 21.85 7.12
CA ARG A 126 4.20 21.29 7.54
C ARG A 126 4.88 20.56 6.39
N ALA A 127 4.18 19.62 5.75
CA ALA A 127 4.70 18.88 4.61
C ALA A 127 5.15 19.82 3.49
N THR A 128 4.32 20.82 3.16
CA THR A 128 4.64 21.82 2.13
C THR A 128 5.91 22.59 2.48
N ASN A 129 6.03 23.08 3.72
CA ASN A 129 7.22 23.82 4.15
C ASN A 129 8.49 22.96 4.10
N LEU A 130 8.42 21.70 4.52
CA LEU A 130 9.55 20.76 4.44
C LEU A 130 9.96 20.54 2.98
N ILE A 131 9.00 20.28 2.09
CA ILE A 131 9.26 20.08 0.65
C ILE A 131 9.88 21.33 0.03
N LEU A 132 9.33 22.52 0.31
CA LEU A 132 9.88 23.79 -0.18
C LEU A 132 11.31 24.06 0.34
N ASN A 133 11.65 23.53 1.51
CA ASN A 133 13.00 23.60 2.09
C ASN A 133 13.92 22.46 1.62
N GLY A 134 13.51 21.67 0.63
CA GLY A 134 14.35 20.66 -0.02
C GLY A 134 14.17 19.23 0.47
N ALA A 135 13.17 18.94 1.31
CA ALA A 135 12.85 17.57 1.68
C ALA A 135 12.41 16.76 0.44
N GLU A 136 12.86 15.52 0.33
CA GLU A 136 12.45 14.60 -0.74
C GLU A 136 10.96 14.28 -0.63
N PHE A 137 10.21 14.36 -1.73
CA PHE A 137 8.77 14.09 -1.73
C PHE A 137 8.44 12.72 -2.34
N ILE A 138 7.76 11.87 -1.55
CA ILE A 138 7.38 10.50 -1.94
C ILE A 138 5.85 10.35 -1.82
N GLY A 139 5.15 10.37 -2.96
CA GLY A 139 3.73 10.06 -3.04
C GLY A 139 3.47 8.57 -3.27
N LEU A 140 2.54 7.97 -2.52
CA LEU A 140 2.24 6.54 -2.62
C LEU A 140 1.22 6.18 -3.72
N HIS A 141 0.38 7.12 -4.13
CA HIS A 141 -0.58 6.99 -5.23
C HIS A 141 -1.07 8.37 -5.70
N SER A 142 -1.65 8.40 -6.90
CA SER A 142 -2.23 9.58 -7.56
C SER A 142 -3.67 9.31 -7.97
#